data_AF-A0A3M5G9J3-F1
#
_entry.id   AF-A0A3M5G9J3-F1
#
_cell.length_a   1.000
_cell.length_b   1.000
_cell.length_c   1.000
_cell.angle_alpha   90.00
_cell.angle_beta   90.00
_cell.angle_gamma   90.00
#
_symmetry.space_group_name_H-M   'P 1'
#
loop_
_entity.id
_entity.type
_entity.pdbx_description
1 polymer ?
#
loop_
_entity_poly.entity_id
_entity_poly.type
_entity_poly.pdbx_seq_one_letter_code
_entity_poly.pdbx_strand_id
1 'polypeptide(L)'
;PQDRLSFLMQDSGIELLLTQAHLLGHLPIPAHVQTLDLADALDSYSTENPVNQTSPDNLAYVIYTSGSTGKPKGTLLAHHNLMRLFAATDDWFTFNEKDVWTLFHSFAFDFSVWEIFGALLHGGRLVIVPREVTRSPEEFHALLVEQQVTVLNQTPSAFKQLMRVACDSPVPMSLEKVIFGGEALDVASLKPW
;
A
#
# COMPACT_ATOMS: atom_id res chain seq x y z
N PRO A 1 7.32 17.83 -1.81
CA PRO A 1 7.60 19.29 -1.64
C PRO A 1 6.93 19.81 -0.37
N GLN A 2 7.56 20.76 0.34
CA GLN A 2 7.02 21.30 1.60
C GLN A 2 5.65 21.97 1.40
N ASP A 3 5.49 22.79 0.35
CA ASP A 3 4.21 23.45 0.05
C ASP A 3 3.05 22.46 -0.12
N ARG A 4 3.32 21.30 -0.75
CA ARG A 4 2.33 20.24 -0.91
C ARG A 4 1.96 19.65 0.45
N LEU A 5 2.93 19.38 1.33
CA LEU A 5 2.66 18.82 2.65
C LEU A 5 1.89 19.81 3.53
N SER A 6 2.26 21.10 3.48
CA SER A 6 1.57 22.17 4.21
C SER A 6 0.10 22.27 3.78
N PHE A 7 -0.16 22.25 2.47
CA PHE A 7 -1.52 22.25 1.94
C PHE A 7 -2.32 21.01 2.42
N LEU A 8 -1.74 19.81 2.33
CA LEU A 8 -2.39 18.57 2.77
C LEU A 8 -2.75 18.59 4.26
N MET A 9 -1.83 19.03 5.13
CA MET A 9 -2.08 19.12 6.58
C MET A 9 -3.19 20.13 6.89
N GLN A 10 -3.22 21.26 6.20
CA GLN A 10 -4.25 22.27 6.39
C GLN A 10 -5.62 21.84 5.85
N ASP A 11 -5.67 21.26 4.66
CA ASP A 11 -6.92 20.86 3.99
C ASP A 11 -7.57 19.64 4.65
N SER A 12 -6.76 18.70 5.15
CA SER A 12 -7.26 17.49 5.83
C SER A 12 -7.85 17.75 7.22
N GLY A 13 -7.48 18.85 7.88
CA GLY A 13 -7.90 19.13 9.25
C GLY A 13 -7.41 18.08 10.26
N ILE A 14 -6.28 17.41 9.99
CA ILE A 14 -5.71 16.45 10.94
C ILE A 14 -5.36 17.13 12.25
N GLU A 15 -5.62 16.45 13.36
CA GLU A 15 -5.25 16.93 14.71
C GLU A 15 -3.98 16.23 15.22
N LEU A 16 -3.62 15.09 14.61
CA LEU A 16 -2.54 14.23 15.02
C LEU A 16 -1.70 13.81 13.81
N LEU A 17 -0.37 13.85 13.96
CA LEU A 17 0.60 13.41 12.98
C LEU A 17 1.50 12.34 13.58
N LEU A 18 1.38 11.11 13.09
CA LEU A 18 2.33 10.03 13.38
C LEU A 18 3.53 10.15 12.42
N THR A 19 4.74 10.26 12.97
CA THR A 19 5.97 10.47 12.19
C THR A 19 7.18 9.86 12.90
N GLN A 20 8.38 10.06 12.36
CA GLN A 20 9.65 9.68 13.00
C GLN A 20 10.38 10.94 13.46
N ALA A 21 11.07 10.90 14.61
CA ALA A 21 11.81 12.04 15.16
C ALA A 21 12.66 12.80 14.13
N HIS A 22 13.43 12.07 13.31
CA HIS A 22 14.37 12.68 12.36
C HIS A 22 13.68 13.50 11.24
N LEU A 23 12.37 13.33 11.05
CA LEU A 23 11.59 14.07 10.05
C LEU A 23 10.98 15.35 10.61
N LEU A 24 10.85 15.49 11.93
CA LEU A 24 10.14 16.62 12.57
C LEU A 24 10.67 17.99 12.13
N GLY A 25 11.99 18.15 12.04
CA GLY A 25 12.62 19.39 11.60
C GLY A 25 12.42 19.76 10.12
N HIS A 26 11.88 18.85 9.32
CA HIS A 26 11.72 19.01 7.87
C HIS A 26 10.25 19.15 7.43
N LEU A 27 9.30 18.90 8.33
CA LEU A 27 7.87 18.89 8.05
C LEU A 27 7.22 20.24 8.41
N PRO A 28 6.34 20.80 7.56
CA PRO A 28 5.65 22.06 7.81
C PRO A 28 4.43 21.85 8.73
N ILE A 29 4.67 21.38 9.95
CA ILE A 29 3.63 20.95 10.91
C ILE A 29 2.90 22.19 11.46
N PRO A 30 1.57 22.31 11.30
CA PRO A 30 0.81 23.39 11.90
C PRO A 30 0.83 23.34 13.44
N ALA A 31 0.81 24.49 14.11
CA ALA A 31 0.93 24.57 15.57
C ALA A 31 -0.17 23.85 16.37
N HIS A 32 -1.33 23.57 15.76
CA HIS A 32 -2.44 22.85 16.39
C HIS A 32 -2.34 21.33 16.23
N VAL A 33 -1.42 20.83 15.42
CA VAL A 33 -1.27 19.39 15.15
C VAL A 33 -0.33 18.80 16.19
N GLN A 34 -0.84 17.85 16.98
CA GLN A 34 -0.01 17.06 17.88
C GLN A 34 0.81 16.04 17.09
N THR A 35 2.06 15.81 17.48
CA THR A 35 2.92 14.79 16.87
C THR A 35 3.10 13.60 17.79
N LEU A 36 3.07 12.39 17.22
CA LEU A 36 3.50 11.16 17.87
C LEU A 36 4.71 10.59 17.13
N ASP A 37 5.71 10.11 17.88
CA ASP A 37 6.85 9.42 17.28
C ASP A 37 6.56 7.92 17.20
N LEU A 38 6.82 7.32 16.04
CA LEU A 38 6.76 5.88 15.83
C LEU A 38 7.72 5.10 16.74
N ALA A 39 8.79 5.74 17.22
CA ALA A 39 9.75 5.12 18.11
C ALA A 39 9.39 5.25 19.61
N ASP A 40 8.27 5.89 19.94
CA ASP A 40 7.84 6.04 21.34
C ASP A 40 7.58 4.67 21.98
N ALA A 41 8.04 4.49 23.22
CA ALA A 41 7.87 3.24 23.96
C ALA A 41 6.39 3.02 24.31
N LEU A 42 5.87 1.84 23.97
CA LEU A 42 4.47 1.47 24.21
C LEU A 42 4.28 0.54 25.40
N ASP A 43 5.35 0.22 26.15
CA ASP A 43 5.34 -0.78 27.24
C ASP A 43 4.34 -0.49 28.38
N SER A 44 3.94 0.77 28.53
CA SER A 44 2.96 1.21 29.51
C SER A 44 1.50 1.10 29.05
N TYR A 45 1.26 0.78 27.77
CA TYR A 45 -0.08 0.63 27.21
C TYR A 45 -0.57 -0.81 27.29
N SER A 46 -1.89 -0.99 27.24
CA SER A 46 -2.52 -2.31 27.24
C SER A 46 -2.24 -3.04 25.93
N THR A 47 -1.99 -4.35 26.02
CA THR A 47 -1.89 -5.27 24.89
C THR A 47 -3.23 -5.90 24.50
N GLU A 48 -4.30 -5.60 25.23
CA GLU A 48 -5.65 -6.08 24.90
C GLU A 48 -6.18 -5.37 23.66
N ASN A 49 -7.16 -6.00 23.00
CA ASN A 49 -7.81 -5.38 21.85
C ASN A 49 -8.47 -4.05 22.26
N PRO A 50 -8.25 -2.96 21.49
CA PRO A 50 -8.91 -1.69 21.78
C PRO A 50 -10.42 -1.82 21.62
N VAL A 51 -11.16 -1.05 22.42
CA VAL A 51 -12.61 -0.92 22.22
C VAL A 51 -12.85 -0.28 20.87
N ASN A 52 -13.47 -1.03 19.95
CA ASN A 52 -13.80 -0.50 18.64
C ASN A 52 -15.00 0.46 18.75
N GLN A 53 -14.75 1.75 18.50
CA GLN A 53 -15.76 2.80 18.46
C GLN A 53 -16.11 3.23 17.02
N THR A 54 -15.52 2.59 16.00
CA THR A 54 -15.76 2.94 14.60
C THR A 54 -17.04 2.30 14.07
N SER A 55 -17.71 3.05 13.20
CA SER A 55 -18.84 2.63 12.38
C SER A 55 -18.37 2.40 10.93
N PRO A 56 -19.03 1.53 10.15
CA PRO A 56 -18.75 1.37 8.72
C PRO A 56 -18.78 2.67 7.90
N ASP A 57 -19.51 3.70 8.38
CA ASP A 57 -19.63 5.01 7.73
C ASP A 57 -18.50 5.99 8.09
N ASN A 58 -17.67 5.68 9.08
CA ASN A 58 -16.49 6.49 9.35
C ASN A 58 -15.47 6.34 8.23
N LEU A 59 -14.73 7.41 7.95
CA LEU A 59 -13.64 7.39 6.98
C LEU A 59 -12.55 6.43 7.45
N ALA A 60 -12.19 5.49 6.58
CA ALA A 60 -11.06 4.60 6.77
C ALA A 60 -9.75 5.27 6.32
N TYR A 61 -9.78 6.04 5.23
CA TYR A 61 -8.63 6.78 4.75
C TYR A 61 -9.01 7.99 3.89
N VAL A 62 -8.05 8.90 3.76
CA VAL A 62 -8.07 10.01 2.81
C VAL A 62 -6.78 9.99 2.00
N ILE A 63 -6.88 9.73 0.70
CA ILE A 63 -5.74 9.75 -0.22
C ILE A 63 -5.87 10.92 -1.18
N TYR A 64 -4.81 11.74 -1.25
CA TYR A 64 -4.77 12.92 -2.11
C TYR A 64 -4.30 12.57 -3.52
N THR A 65 -5.13 12.90 -4.51
CA THR A 65 -4.81 12.74 -5.93
C THR A 65 -4.54 14.09 -6.60
N SER A 66 -3.93 14.08 -7.79
CA SER A 66 -3.81 15.28 -8.61
C SER A 66 -5.19 15.75 -9.08
N GLY A 67 -5.65 16.91 -8.62
CA GLY A 67 -6.89 17.49 -9.12
C GLY A 67 -6.69 18.08 -10.52
N SER A 68 -7.75 18.05 -11.33
CA SER A 68 -7.80 18.70 -12.66
C SER A 68 -7.52 20.21 -12.63
N THR A 69 -7.69 20.84 -11.46
CA THR A 69 -7.46 22.27 -11.21
C THR A 69 -6.02 22.58 -10.75
N GLY A 70 -5.12 21.58 -10.74
CA GLY A 70 -3.74 21.70 -10.29
C GLY A 70 -3.56 21.64 -8.76
N LYS A 71 -4.63 21.79 -7.97
CA LYS A 71 -4.61 21.57 -6.52
C LYS A 71 -4.92 20.11 -6.20
N PRO A 72 -4.19 19.46 -5.27
CA PRO A 72 -4.53 18.13 -4.79
C PRO A 72 -5.95 18.08 -4.23
N LYS A 73 -6.64 16.94 -4.38
CA LYS A 73 -7.97 16.71 -3.80
C LYS A 73 -7.94 15.46 -2.94
N GLY A 74 -8.41 15.57 -1.69
CA GLY A 74 -8.59 14.43 -0.80
C GLY A 74 -9.73 13.54 -1.28
N THR A 75 -9.47 12.27 -1.51
CA THR A 75 -10.50 11.27 -1.81
C THR A 75 -10.84 10.55 -0.52
N LEU A 76 -12.07 10.75 -0.04
CA LEU A 76 -12.55 10.28 1.26
C LEU A 76 -13.24 8.94 1.09
N LEU A 77 -12.73 7.88 1.71
CA LEU A 77 -13.31 6.54 1.64
C LEU A 77 -13.66 6.04 3.03
N ALA A 78 -14.89 5.54 3.19
CA ALA A 78 -15.39 4.95 4.41
C ALA A 78 -15.01 3.46 4.51
N HIS A 79 -15.06 2.90 5.73
CA HIS A 79 -14.79 1.48 5.96
C HIS A 79 -15.67 0.55 5.11
N HIS A 80 -16.95 0.90 4.92
CA HIS A 80 -17.85 0.10 4.08
C HIS A 80 -17.41 0.04 2.61
N ASN A 81 -16.70 1.06 2.09
CA ASN A 81 -16.21 1.05 0.70
C ASN A 81 -15.10 0.01 0.53
N LEU A 82 -14.20 -0.07 1.51
CA LEU A 82 -13.13 -1.06 1.55
C LEU A 82 -13.69 -2.48 1.65
N MET A 83 -14.62 -2.71 2.58
CA MET A 83 -15.23 -4.03 2.75
C MET A 83 -16.02 -4.46 1.50
N ARG A 84 -16.71 -3.52 0.85
CA ARG A 84 -17.42 -3.79 -0.41
C ARG A 84 -16.47 -4.23 -1.52
N LEU A 85 -15.26 -3.67 -1.62
CA LEU A 85 -14.28 -4.05 -2.64
C LEU A 85 -13.92 -5.54 -2.51
N PHE A 86 -13.59 -5.99 -1.30
CA PHE A 86 -13.23 -7.39 -1.07
C PHE A 86 -14.44 -8.33 -1.22
N ALA A 87 -15.60 -7.96 -0.68
CA ALA A 87 -16.82 -8.75 -0.86
C ALA A 87 -17.21 -8.92 -2.35
N ALA A 88 -16.99 -7.90 -3.17
CA ALA A 88 -17.33 -7.94 -4.59
C ALA A 88 -16.32 -8.73 -5.46
N THR A 89 -15.14 -9.04 -4.92
CA THR A 89 -14.04 -9.69 -5.66
C THR A 89 -13.68 -11.07 -5.12
N ASP A 90 -14.32 -11.49 -4.02
CA ASP A 90 -14.05 -12.76 -3.31
C ASP A 90 -14.16 -13.98 -4.24
N ASP A 91 -15.26 -14.08 -5.00
CA ASP A 91 -15.51 -15.18 -5.93
C ASP A 91 -14.46 -15.31 -7.05
N TRP A 92 -13.70 -14.24 -7.35
CA TRP A 92 -12.71 -14.24 -8.43
C TRP A 92 -11.31 -14.61 -7.95
N PHE A 93 -10.94 -14.18 -6.74
CA PHE A 93 -9.59 -14.34 -6.24
C PHE A 93 -9.45 -15.39 -5.15
N THR A 94 -10.48 -15.58 -4.32
CA THR A 94 -10.51 -16.58 -3.24
C THR A 94 -9.25 -16.55 -2.37
N PHE A 95 -8.85 -15.35 -1.92
CA PHE A 95 -7.66 -15.17 -1.10
C PHE A 95 -7.79 -15.88 0.25
N ASN A 96 -6.68 -16.37 0.79
CA ASN A 96 -6.67 -17.13 2.03
C ASN A 96 -5.35 -16.99 2.81
N GLU A 97 -5.24 -17.70 3.92
CA GLU A 97 -4.11 -17.61 4.85
C GLU A 97 -2.77 -18.08 4.29
N LYS A 98 -2.79 -18.81 3.16
CA LYS A 98 -1.58 -19.27 2.46
C LYS A 98 -1.03 -18.22 1.50
N ASP A 99 -1.81 -17.18 1.21
CA ASP A 99 -1.35 -16.14 0.30
C ASP A 99 -0.24 -15.28 0.94
N VAL A 100 0.81 -15.06 0.16
CA VAL A 100 1.89 -14.14 0.50
C VAL A 100 1.83 -12.97 -0.47
N TRP A 101 1.57 -11.79 0.08
CA TRP A 101 1.40 -10.53 -0.64
C TRP A 101 2.64 -9.65 -0.52
N THR A 102 2.78 -8.70 -1.43
CA THR A 102 3.75 -7.60 -1.31
C THR A 102 3.04 -6.27 -1.09
N LEU A 103 3.52 -5.48 -0.14
CA LEU A 103 3.31 -4.03 -0.11
C LEU A 103 4.44 -3.39 -0.92
N PHE A 104 4.19 -3.21 -2.22
CA PHE A 104 5.16 -2.65 -3.17
C PHE A 104 4.91 -1.16 -3.39
N HIS A 105 3.65 -0.75 -3.41
CA HIS A 105 3.29 0.62 -3.70
C HIS A 105 3.38 1.51 -2.46
N SER A 106 3.63 2.81 -2.68
CA SER A 106 3.56 3.79 -1.60
C SER A 106 2.17 3.78 -0.96
N PHE A 107 2.12 3.88 0.37
CA PHE A 107 0.86 4.03 1.12
C PHE A 107 0.10 5.34 0.80
N ALA A 108 0.70 6.24 0.03
CA ALA A 108 0.03 7.42 -0.53
C ALA A 108 -0.70 7.14 -1.86
N PHE A 109 -0.70 5.89 -2.35
CA PHE A 109 -1.40 5.43 -3.53
C PHE A 109 -2.37 4.30 -3.15
N ASP A 110 -3.59 4.32 -3.64
CA ASP A 110 -4.68 3.45 -3.18
C ASP A 110 -4.48 1.96 -3.51
N PHE A 111 -3.59 1.62 -4.44
CA PHE A 111 -3.21 0.22 -4.68
C PHE A 111 -2.59 -0.43 -3.43
N SER A 112 -1.93 0.35 -2.58
CA SER A 112 -1.41 -0.11 -1.28
C SER A 112 -2.51 -0.56 -0.31
N VAL A 113 -3.71 0.03 -0.41
CA VAL A 113 -4.86 -0.36 0.41
C VAL A 113 -5.28 -1.80 0.03
N TRP A 114 -5.32 -2.10 -1.26
CA TRP A 114 -5.56 -3.45 -1.75
C TRP A 114 -4.46 -4.43 -1.32
N GLU A 115 -3.19 -4.04 -1.40
CA GLU A 115 -2.06 -4.87 -0.94
C GLU A 115 -2.13 -5.19 0.56
N ILE A 116 -2.37 -4.18 1.39
CA ILE A 116 -2.40 -4.31 2.85
C ILE A 116 -3.60 -5.17 3.27
N PHE A 117 -4.81 -4.77 2.87
CA PHE A 117 -6.02 -5.42 3.35
C PHE A 117 -6.32 -6.73 2.61
N GLY A 118 -5.77 -6.94 1.42
CA GLY A 118 -5.81 -8.22 0.72
C GLY A 118 -5.15 -9.33 1.53
N ALA A 119 -4.01 -9.04 2.17
CA ALA A 119 -3.40 -9.97 3.12
C ALA A 119 -4.16 -10.03 4.45
N LEU A 120 -4.33 -8.88 5.12
CA LEU A 120 -4.75 -8.84 6.52
C LEU A 120 -6.20 -9.29 6.76
N LEU A 121 -7.09 -9.11 5.78
CA LEU A 121 -8.49 -9.57 5.91
C LEU A 121 -8.66 -11.08 5.67
N HIS A 122 -7.70 -11.73 4.99
CA HIS A 122 -7.78 -13.15 4.63
C HIS A 122 -6.79 -14.02 5.41
N GLY A 123 -6.09 -13.44 6.40
CA GLY A 123 -5.11 -14.15 7.22
C GLY A 123 -3.77 -14.40 6.51
N GLY A 124 -3.54 -13.79 5.35
CA GLY A 124 -2.31 -13.94 4.58
C GLY A 124 -1.13 -13.16 5.18
N ARG A 125 0.05 -13.36 4.61
CA ARG A 125 1.28 -12.67 5.01
C ARG A 125 1.57 -11.48 4.10
N LEU A 126 1.83 -10.31 4.67
CA LEU A 126 2.25 -9.12 3.93
C LEU A 126 3.76 -8.90 4.04
N VAL A 127 4.46 -8.91 2.90
CA VAL A 127 5.87 -8.59 2.79
C VAL A 127 6.02 -7.11 2.45
N ILE A 128 6.62 -6.32 3.35
CA ILE A 128 6.94 -4.92 3.09
C ILE A 128 8.18 -4.87 2.20
N VAL A 129 8.03 -4.38 0.97
CA VAL A 129 9.15 -4.31 0.01
C VAL A 129 9.95 -3.03 0.27
N PRO A 130 11.26 -3.11 0.54
CA PRO A 130 12.08 -1.93 0.70
C PRO A 130 12.06 -1.06 -0.55
N ARG A 131 12.07 0.27 -0.37
CA ARG A 131 11.96 1.22 -1.48
C ARG A 131 13.07 1.05 -2.53
N GLU A 132 14.26 0.69 -2.10
CA GLU A 132 15.43 0.45 -2.93
C GLU A 132 15.21 -0.79 -3.82
N VAL A 133 14.65 -1.86 -3.23
CA VAL A 133 14.28 -3.10 -3.92
C VAL A 133 13.18 -2.86 -4.95
N THR A 134 12.20 -2.01 -4.68
CA THR A 134 11.15 -1.66 -5.67
C THR A 134 11.70 -1.04 -6.97
N ARG A 135 12.94 -0.56 -6.96
CA ARG A 135 13.60 0.11 -8.10
C ARG A 135 14.58 -0.80 -8.84
N SER A 136 14.76 -2.04 -8.37
CA SER A 136 15.68 -3.03 -8.92
C SER A 136 14.90 -4.30 -9.26
N PRO A 137 14.60 -4.54 -10.55
CA PRO A 137 13.90 -5.75 -10.99
C PRO A 137 14.59 -7.05 -10.52
N GLU A 138 15.92 -7.05 -10.45
CA GLU A 138 16.75 -8.17 -10.02
C GLU A 138 16.60 -8.44 -8.51
N GLU A 139 16.74 -7.41 -7.68
CA GLU A 139 16.55 -7.55 -6.23
C GLU A 139 15.10 -7.88 -5.90
N PHE A 140 14.15 -7.29 -6.62
CA PHE A 140 12.74 -7.56 -6.41
C PHE A 140 12.41 -9.00 -6.78
N HIS A 141 12.88 -9.49 -7.93
CA HIS A 141 12.75 -10.90 -8.30
C HIS A 141 13.33 -11.83 -7.21
N ALA A 142 14.54 -11.54 -6.71
CA ALA A 142 15.15 -12.31 -5.64
C ALA A 142 14.28 -12.33 -4.36
N LEU A 143 13.73 -11.19 -3.96
CA LEU A 143 12.81 -11.08 -2.82
C LEU A 143 11.52 -11.89 -3.04
N LEU A 144 10.92 -11.83 -4.24
CA LEU A 144 9.70 -12.58 -4.56
C LEU A 144 9.94 -14.09 -4.42
N VAL A 145 11.10 -14.57 -4.89
CA VAL A 145 11.52 -15.96 -4.75
C VAL A 145 11.79 -16.32 -3.28
N GLU A 146 12.61 -15.55 -2.58
CA GLU A 146 12.97 -15.82 -1.18
C GLU A 146 11.74 -15.86 -0.27
N GLN A 147 10.84 -14.91 -0.46
CA GLN A 147 9.63 -14.78 0.34
C GLN A 147 8.47 -15.64 -0.19
N GLN A 148 8.65 -16.40 -1.27
CA GLN A 148 7.64 -17.29 -1.83
C GLN A 148 6.31 -16.54 -2.07
N VAL A 149 6.40 -15.35 -2.68
CA VAL A 149 5.24 -14.49 -2.92
C VAL A 149 4.26 -15.18 -3.88
N THR A 150 2.97 -15.17 -3.53
CA THR A 150 1.89 -15.79 -4.34
C THR A 150 1.00 -14.75 -5.02
N VAL A 151 0.83 -13.56 -4.42
CA VAL A 151 0.00 -12.48 -4.95
C VAL A 151 0.84 -11.23 -5.21
N LEU A 152 0.89 -10.80 -6.46
CA LEU A 152 1.65 -9.64 -6.90
C LEU A 152 0.73 -8.60 -7.54
N ASN A 153 0.85 -7.35 -7.08
CA ASN A 153 0.18 -6.20 -7.65
C ASN A 153 1.22 -5.31 -8.33
N GLN A 154 1.01 -4.95 -9.60
CA GLN A 154 1.96 -4.15 -10.37
C GLN A 154 1.25 -3.24 -11.38
N THR A 155 1.91 -2.14 -11.74
CA THR A 155 1.58 -1.48 -13.01
C THR A 155 2.14 -2.30 -14.18
N PRO A 156 1.48 -2.32 -15.35
CA PRO A 156 2.00 -2.97 -16.55
C PRO A 156 3.46 -2.62 -16.87
N SER A 157 3.86 -1.36 -16.72
CA SER A 157 5.23 -0.92 -17.01
C SER A 157 6.27 -1.51 -16.04
N ALA A 158 5.95 -1.57 -14.75
CA ALA A 158 6.84 -2.13 -13.74
C ALA A 158 6.94 -3.67 -13.88
N PHE A 159 5.81 -4.33 -14.13
CA PHE A 159 5.81 -5.79 -14.36
C PHE A 159 6.63 -6.18 -15.58
N LYS A 160 6.63 -5.41 -16.67
CA LYS A 160 7.48 -5.68 -17.85
C LYS A 160 8.97 -5.74 -17.50
N GLN A 161 9.43 -4.94 -16.54
CA GLN A 161 10.83 -4.97 -16.11
C GLN A 161 11.12 -6.23 -15.31
N LEU A 162 10.23 -6.58 -14.37
CA LEU A 162 10.33 -7.82 -13.59
C LEU A 162 10.27 -9.06 -14.48
N MET A 163 9.33 -9.11 -15.42
CA MET A 163 9.11 -10.22 -16.34
C MET A 163 10.39 -10.58 -17.11
N ARG A 164 11.16 -9.58 -17.57
CA ARG A 164 12.44 -9.84 -18.27
C ARG A 164 13.42 -10.61 -17.39
N VAL A 165 13.60 -10.18 -16.15
CA VAL A 165 14.49 -10.85 -15.19
C VAL A 165 13.97 -12.25 -14.84
N ALA A 166 12.68 -12.37 -14.59
CA ALA A 166 12.06 -13.62 -14.18
C ALA A 166 12.10 -14.69 -15.29
N CYS A 167 11.84 -14.32 -16.55
CA CYS A 167 11.92 -15.24 -17.69
C CYS A 167 13.36 -15.71 -17.98
N ASP A 168 14.37 -14.90 -17.65
CA ASP A 168 15.79 -15.27 -17.80
C ASP A 168 16.31 -16.08 -16.60
N SER A 169 15.56 -16.15 -15.49
CA SER A 169 15.96 -16.85 -14.27
C SER A 169 15.57 -18.32 -14.30
N PRO A 170 16.48 -19.25 -13.92
CA PRO A 170 16.14 -20.66 -13.77
C PRO A 170 15.40 -20.96 -12.47
N VAL A 171 15.26 -19.98 -11.56
CA VAL A 171 14.66 -20.19 -10.24
C VAL A 171 13.15 -20.00 -10.34
N PRO A 172 12.34 -21.02 -9.97
CA PRO A 172 10.89 -20.89 -10.04
C PRO A 172 10.36 -19.90 -9.01
N MET A 173 9.31 -19.19 -9.40
CA MET A 173 8.54 -18.31 -8.52
C MET A 173 7.30 -19.03 -8.01
N SER A 174 6.78 -18.56 -6.88
CA SER A 174 5.54 -19.07 -6.26
C SER A 174 4.30 -18.26 -6.64
N LEU A 175 4.42 -17.37 -7.63
CA LEU A 175 3.34 -16.47 -8.05
C LEU A 175 2.17 -17.27 -8.63
N GLU A 176 1.00 -17.05 -8.03
CA GLU A 176 -0.27 -17.61 -8.50
C GLU A 176 -1.12 -16.54 -9.19
N LYS A 177 -1.04 -15.30 -8.68
CA LYS A 177 -1.94 -14.20 -9.06
C LYS A 177 -1.10 -12.96 -9.34
N VAL A 178 -1.22 -12.42 -10.56
CA VAL A 178 -0.64 -11.13 -10.95
C VAL A 178 -1.78 -10.19 -11.32
N ILE A 179 -1.92 -9.11 -10.56
CA ILE A 179 -3.00 -8.14 -10.68
C ILE A 179 -2.42 -6.84 -11.24
N PHE A 180 -2.96 -6.41 -12.39
CA PHE A 180 -2.55 -5.19 -13.05
C PHE A 180 -3.48 -4.03 -12.73
N GLY A 181 -2.92 -2.87 -12.41
CA GLY A 181 -3.67 -1.65 -12.15
C GLY A 181 -2.88 -0.39 -12.49
N GLY A 182 -3.55 0.76 -12.49
CA GLY A 182 -2.92 2.09 -12.64
C GLY A 182 -2.51 2.49 -14.06
N GLU A 183 -2.37 1.56 -15.02
CA GLU A 183 -2.08 1.85 -16.43
C GLU A 183 -2.88 0.93 -17.36
N ALA A 184 -2.99 1.32 -18.64
CA ALA A 184 -3.58 0.47 -19.65
C ALA A 184 -2.69 -0.76 -19.91
N LEU A 185 -3.30 -1.95 -19.90
CA LEU A 185 -2.61 -3.20 -20.20
C LEU A 185 -2.65 -3.50 -21.70
N ASP A 186 -1.47 -3.61 -22.31
CA ASP A 186 -1.31 -4.27 -23.61
C ASP A 186 -1.09 -5.78 -23.38
N VAL A 187 -2.14 -6.56 -23.56
CA VAL A 187 -2.13 -8.01 -23.31
C VAL A 187 -1.08 -8.73 -24.15
N ALA A 188 -0.83 -8.27 -25.39
CA ALA A 188 0.16 -8.91 -26.27
C ALA A 188 1.59 -8.82 -25.71
N SER A 189 1.87 -7.79 -24.90
CA SER A 189 3.17 -7.59 -24.27
C SER A 189 3.49 -8.59 -23.15
N LEU A 190 2.49 -9.36 -22.68
CA LEU A 190 2.66 -10.41 -21.67
C LEU A 190 3.08 -11.75 -22.26
N LYS A 191 3.08 -11.92 -23.58
CA LYS A 191 3.38 -13.21 -24.24
C LYS A 191 4.67 -13.94 -23.78
N PRO A 192 5.76 -13.25 -23.40
CA PRO A 192 6.95 -13.93 -22.88
C PRO A 192 6.77 -14.58 -21.49
N TRP A 193 5.76 -14.15 -20.73
CA TRP A 193 5.34 -14.72 -19.45
C TRP A 193 4.38 -15.88 -19.67
#